data_AF-A0AAV5VSR0-F1
#
_entry.id   AF-A0AAV5VSR0-F1
#
_cell.length_a   1.000
_cell.length_b   1.000
_cell.length_c   1.000
_cell.angle_alpha   90.00
_cell.angle_beta   90.00
_cell.angle_gamma   90.00
#
_symmetry.space_group_name_H-M   'P 1'
#
loop_
_entity.id
_entity.type
_entity.pdbx_description
1 polymer ?
#
loop_
_entity_poly.entity_id
_entity_poly.type
_entity_poly.pdbx_seq_one_letter_code
_entity_poly.pdbx_strand_id
1 'polypeptide(L)'
;CGILFNAFLLYLIVRFSRPSLGTYKYLLFVFASYDIFISILTAFYCASYTVPFLLTIINFLYRFWAVRWLVAVRHCTILNLYFSPIRIRLFTNPFFVVLLILAMTGQEEEIAKDEAREEYRRRYHQTIIEGYVISDHW
;
A
#
# COMPACT_ATOMS: atom_id res chain seq x y z
N CYS A 1 3.63 11.57 -3.90
CA CYS A 1 2.14 11.47 -3.95
C CYS A 1 1.67 11.55 -5.39
N GLY A 2 1.26 10.43 -6.00
CA GLY A 2 0.83 10.39 -7.41
C GLY A 2 -0.26 11.41 -7.75
N ILE A 3 -1.22 11.60 -6.84
CA ILE A 3 -2.28 12.61 -6.99
C ILE A 3 -1.73 14.03 -7.18
N LEU A 4 -0.74 14.44 -6.38
CA LEU A 4 -0.17 15.80 -6.47
C LEU A 4 0.59 16.01 -7.77
N PHE A 5 1.37 15.02 -8.21
CA PHE A 5 2.11 15.10 -9.47
C PHE A 5 1.18 15.11 -10.68
N ASN A 6 0.15 14.26 -10.70
CA ASN A 6 -0.82 14.24 -11.79
C ASN A 6 -1.72 15.49 -11.80
N ALA A 7 -2.07 16.04 -10.63
CA ALA A 7 -2.79 17.31 -10.54
C ALA A 7 -1.93 18.48 -11.04
N PHE A 8 -0.64 18.50 -10.68
CA PHE A 8 0.30 19.47 -11.22
C PHE A 8 0.49 19.32 -12.73
N LEU A 9 0.55 18.08 -13.22
CA LEU A 9 0.64 17.77 -14.64
C LEU A 9 -0.60 18.27 -15.41
N LEU A 10 -1.82 18.05 -14.87
CA LEU A 10 -3.05 18.62 -15.41
C LEU A 10 -3.00 20.15 -15.43
N TYR A 11 -2.52 20.78 -14.36
CA TYR A 11 -2.34 22.23 -14.31
C TYR A 11 -1.40 22.72 -15.42
N LEU A 12 -0.27 22.04 -15.64
CA LEU A 12 0.67 22.38 -16.72
C LEU A 12 0.05 22.19 -18.11
N ILE A 13 -0.73 21.12 -18.34
CA ILE A 13 -1.45 20.89 -19.60
C ILE A 13 -2.45 22.02 -19.85
N VAL A 14 -3.22 22.43 -18.84
CA VAL A 14 -4.23 23.48 -19.01
C VAL A 14 -3.57 24.84 -19.22
N ARG A 15 -2.50 25.15 -18.47
CA ARG A 15 -1.90 26.48 -18.42
C ARG A 15 -0.87 26.75 -19.52
N PHE A 16 -0.03 25.77 -19.86
CA PHE A 16 1.15 25.97 -20.73
C PHE A 16 1.11 25.18 -22.03
N SER A 17 0.05 24.43 -22.32
CA SER A 17 -0.03 23.65 -23.55
C SER A 17 -0.14 24.56 -24.77
N ARG A 18 0.92 24.54 -25.59
CA ARG A 18 0.96 25.18 -26.91
C ARG A 18 0.05 24.43 -27.89
N PRO A 19 -0.58 25.12 -28.86
CA PRO A 19 -1.43 24.50 -29.87
C PRO A 19 -0.71 23.45 -30.74
N SER A 20 0.63 23.49 -30.79
CA SER A 20 1.46 22.50 -31.51
C SER A 20 1.42 21.08 -30.94
N LEU A 21 0.90 20.89 -29.72
CA LEU A 21 0.79 19.56 -29.08
C LEU A 21 -0.43 18.75 -29.55
N GLY A 22 -1.39 19.38 -30.24
CA GLY A 22 -2.53 18.70 -30.89
C GLY A 22 -3.18 17.60 -30.05
N THR A 23 -3.31 16.40 -30.64
CA THR A 23 -3.94 15.21 -30.04
C THR A 23 -3.24 14.70 -28.78
N TYR A 24 -1.93 14.90 -28.66
CA TYR A 24 -1.14 14.39 -27.53
C TYR A 24 -1.56 15.03 -26.20
N LYS A 25 -2.06 16.28 -26.25
CA LYS A 25 -2.62 16.99 -25.09
C LYS A 25 -3.77 16.22 -24.42
N TYR A 26 -4.68 15.68 -25.24
CA TYR A 26 -5.85 14.96 -24.74
C TYR A 26 -5.47 13.61 -24.13
N LEU A 27 -4.50 12.91 -24.72
CA LEU A 27 -4.03 11.64 -24.20
C LEU A 27 -3.36 11.81 -22.83
N LEU A 28 -2.52 12.84 -22.67
CA LEU A 28 -1.89 13.20 -21.40
C LEU A 28 -2.92 13.63 -20.34
N PHE A 29 -3.97 14.32 -20.74
CA PHE A 29 -5.07 14.69 -19.86
C PHE A 29 -5.85 13.47 -19.35
N VAL A 30 -6.21 12.56 -20.26
CA VAL A 30 -6.90 11.30 -19.92
C VAL A 30 -6.02 10.45 -19.01
N PHE A 31 -4.73 10.30 -19.31
CA PHE A 31 -3.80 9.54 -18.47
C PHE A 31 -3.71 10.11 -17.04
N ALA A 32 -3.46 11.41 -16.90
CA ALA A 32 -3.33 12.04 -15.60
C ALA A 32 -4.65 12.02 -14.79
N SER A 33 -5.80 12.19 -15.45
CA SER A 33 -7.11 12.09 -14.79
C SER A 33 -7.44 10.67 -14.31
N TYR A 34 -7.11 9.66 -15.12
CA TYR A 34 -7.32 8.25 -14.75
C TYR A 34 -6.43 7.83 -13.59
N ASP A 35 -5.17 8.29 -13.57
CA ASP A 35 -4.24 7.96 -12.49
C ASP A 35 -4.63 8.62 -11.15
N ILE A 36 -5.19 9.84 -11.19
CA ILE A 36 -5.82 10.47 -10.00
C ILE A 36 -7.03 9.66 -9.53
N PHE A 37 -7.91 9.26 -10.45
CA PHE A 37 -9.11 8.50 -10.13
C PHE A 37 -8.77 7.15 -9.47
N ILE A 38 -7.87 6.38 -10.08
CA ILE A 38 -7.40 5.10 -9.51
C ILE A 38 -6.77 5.33 -8.14
N SER A 39 -5.92 6.34 -7.98
CA SER A 39 -5.26 6.63 -6.70
C SER A 39 -6.27 6.88 -5.57
N ILE A 40 -7.36 7.61 -5.85
CA ILE A 40 -8.43 7.87 -4.88
C ILE A 40 -9.18 6.57 -4.54
N LEU A 41 -9.50 5.78 -5.56
CA LEU A 41 -10.27 4.53 -5.40
C LEU A 41 -9.47 3.50 -4.59
N THR A 42 -8.17 3.36 -4.87
CA THR A 42 -7.25 2.52 -4.09
C THR A 42 -7.13 2.99 -2.64
N ALA A 43 -7.07 4.30 -2.40
CA ALA A 43 -7.03 4.83 -1.03
C ALA A 43 -8.32 4.51 -0.25
N PHE A 44 -9.47 4.66 -0.89
CA PHE A 44 -10.77 4.32 -0.29
C PHE A 44 -10.88 2.82 -0.01
N TYR A 45 -10.47 1.99 -0.96
CA TYR A 45 -10.41 0.54 -0.79
C TYR A 45 -9.48 0.16 0.37
N CYS A 46 -8.25 0.67 0.39
CA CYS A 46 -7.31 0.35 1.47
C CYS A 46 -7.83 0.81 2.85
N ALA A 47 -8.47 1.97 2.91
CA ALA A 47 -9.12 2.46 4.13
C ALA A 47 -10.29 1.56 4.58
N SER A 48 -11.14 1.11 3.65
CA SER A 48 -12.31 0.29 3.99
C SER A 48 -11.96 -1.08 4.58
N TYR A 49 -10.79 -1.64 4.24
CA TYR A 49 -10.29 -2.88 4.86
C TYR A 49 -9.45 -2.62 6.11
N THR A 50 -8.64 -1.56 6.13
CA THR A 50 -7.76 -1.26 7.26
C THR A 50 -8.54 -0.79 8.49
N VAL A 51 -9.61 0.00 8.30
CA VAL A 51 -10.44 0.53 9.39
C VAL A 51 -11.09 -0.58 10.23
N PRO A 52 -11.83 -1.56 9.66
CA PRO A 52 -12.44 -2.62 10.46
C PRO A 52 -11.39 -3.53 11.11
N PHE A 53 -10.26 -3.78 10.45
CA PHE A 53 -9.15 -4.54 11.04
C PHE A 53 -8.50 -3.82 12.23
N LEU A 54 -8.30 -2.50 12.10
CA LEU A 54 -7.81 -1.70 13.22
C LEU A 54 -8.82 -1.67 14.37
N LEU A 55 -10.11 -1.58 14.06
CA LEU A 55 -11.18 -1.60 15.05
C LEU A 55 -11.24 -2.93 15.80
N THR A 56 -11.07 -4.07 15.12
CA THR A 56 -11.00 -5.37 15.79
C THR A 56 -9.78 -5.49 16.70
N ILE A 57 -8.61 -5.01 16.28
CA ILE A 57 -7.42 -4.95 17.14
C ILE A 57 -7.67 -4.10 18.39
N ILE A 58 -8.26 -2.90 18.23
CA ILE A 58 -8.58 -2.01 19.36
C ILE A 58 -9.56 -2.69 20.31
N ASN A 59 -10.57 -3.38 19.80
CA ASN A 59 -11.54 -4.11 20.62
C ASN A 59 -10.89 -5.27 21.39
N PHE A 60 -10.01 -6.04 20.75
CA PHE A 60 -9.23 -7.09 21.43
C PHE A 60 -8.33 -6.51 22.52
N LEU A 61 -7.64 -5.41 22.22
CA LEU A 61 -6.76 -4.74 23.18
C LEU A 61 -7.56 -4.19 24.37
N TYR A 62 -8.70 -3.56 24.11
CA TYR A 62 -9.62 -3.10 25.16
C TYR A 62 -10.03 -4.25 26.07
N ARG A 63 -10.48 -5.38 25.50
CA ARG A 63 -10.90 -6.56 26.28
C ARG A 63 -9.75 -7.18 27.07
N PHE A 64 -8.56 -7.26 26.48
CA PHE A 64 -7.37 -7.78 27.16
C PHE A 64 -6.99 -6.92 28.38
N TRP A 65 -7.00 -5.60 28.23
CA TRP A 65 -6.63 -4.68 29.30
C TRP A 65 -7.70 -4.60 30.39
N ALA A 66 -8.98 -4.68 30.03
CA ALA A 66 -10.10 -4.73 30.98
C ALA A 66 -10.00 -5.93 31.92
N VAL A 67 -9.54 -7.09 31.42
CA VAL A 67 -9.35 -8.30 32.24
C VAL A 67 -8.11 -8.21 33.11
N ARG A 68 -7.04 -7.56 32.64
CA ARG A 68 -5.74 -7.56 33.33
C ARG A 68 -5.61 -6.48 34.40
N TRP A 69 -6.12 -5.25 34.21
CA TRP A 69 -5.88 -4.12 35.12
C TRP A 69 -7.04 -3.09 35.12
N LEU A 70 -8.05 -3.27 35.97
CA LEU A 70 -9.22 -2.36 36.08
C LEU A 70 -8.88 -0.93 36.54
N VAL A 71 -7.75 -0.71 37.25
CA VAL A 71 -7.43 0.59 37.88
C VAL A 71 -6.46 1.45 37.04
N ALA A 72 -5.61 0.86 36.20
CA ALA A 72 -4.63 1.62 35.39
C ALA A 72 -5.24 2.27 34.13
N VAL A 73 -6.36 1.75 33.61
CA VAL A 73 -6.99 2.23 32.37
C VAL A 73 -7.52 3.67 32.52
N ARG A 74 -7.94 4.07 33.74
CA ARG A 74 -8.52 5.41 34.01
C ARG A 74 -7.50 6.54 33.98
N HIS A 75 -6.24 6.28 34.37
CA HIS A 75 -5.17 7.30 34.35
C HIS A 75 -4.50 7.41 32.97
N CYS A 76 -4.55 6.37 32.14
CA CYS A 76 -3.89 6.35 30.83
C CYS A 76 -4.69 7.09 29.73
N THR A 77 -6.02 7.13 29.81
CA THR A 77 -6.87 7.74 28.76
C THR A 77 -6.74 9.26 28.67
N ILE A 78 -6.56 9.96 29.80
CA ILE A 78 -6.45 11.43 29.85
C ILE A 78 -5.07 11.93 29.43
N LEU A 79 -3.98 11.23 29.81
CA LEU A 79 -2.61 11.61 29.46
C LEU A 79 -2.25 11.25 28.00
N ASN A 80 -2.79 10.17 27.43
CA ASN A 80 -2.48 9.81 26.04
C ASN A 80 -3.20 10.68 25.01
N LEU A 81 -4.38 11.25 25.30
CA LEU A 81 -5.12 12.06 24.33
C LEU A 81 -4.35 13.34 23.92
N TYR A 82 -3.57 13.93 24.84
CA TYR A 82 -2.81 15.17 24.59
C TYR A 82 -1.46 14.93 23.90
N PHE A 83 -0.84 13.76 24.08
CA PHE A 83 0.45 13.43 23.46
C PHE A 83 0.35 12.54 22.19
N SER A 84 -0.84 12.00 21.92
CA SER A 84 -1.11 11.05 20.82
C SER A 84 -0.74 11.56 19.42
N PRO A 85 -1.07 12.80 18.97
CA PRO A 85 -0.81 13.18 17.58
C PRO A 85 0.69 13.35 17.28
N ILE A 86 1.50 13.71 18.28
CA ILE A 86 2.96 13.89 18.14
C ILE A 86 3.68 12.53 18.12
N ARG A 87 3.26 11.59 18.98
CA ARG A 87 3.87 10.24 19.04
C ARG A 87 3.52 9.39 17.82
N ILE A 88 2.28 9.47 17.32
CA ILE A 88 1.85 8.79 16.11
C ILE A 88 2.69 9.27 14.91
N ARG A 89 2.89 10.59 14.75
CA ARG A 89 3.70 11.12 13.64
C ARG A 89 5.17 10.67 13.68
N LEU A 90 5.75 10.54 14.87
CA LEU A 90 7.17 10.20 15.03
C LEU A 90 7.45 8.70 14.81
N PHE A 91 6.54 7.81 15.21
CA PHE A 91 6.72 6.36 15.09
C PHE A 91 6.26 5.80 13.74
N THR A 92 5.15 6.30 13.17
CA THR A 92 4.61 5.74 11.93
C THR A 92 5.54 5.95 10.73
N ASN A 93 6.29 7.05 10.68
CA ASN A 93 7.15 7.37 9.53
C ASN A 93 8.38 6.43 9.39
N PRO A 94 9.26 6.29 10.40
CA PRO A 94 10.42 5.40 10.29
C PRO A 94 10.02 3.92 10.38
N PHE A 95 9.02 3.56 11.19
CA PHE A 95 8.60 2.16 11.33
C PHE A 95 7.99 1.61 10.05
N PHE A 96 7.20 2.42 9.33
CA PHE A 96 6.62 2.03 8.04
C PHE A 96 7.70 1.92 6.95
N VAL A 97 8.71 2.80 6.96
CA VAL A 97 9.86 2.71 6.05
C VAL A 97 10.70 1.45 6.34
N VAL A 98 10.93 1.12 7.62
CA VAL A 98 11.64 -0.11 8.01
C VAL A 98 10.85 -1.36 7.64
N LEU A 99 9.53 -1.37 7.83
CA LEU A 99 8.66 -2.47 7.38
C LEU A 99 8.65 -2.62 5.86
N LEU A 100 8.67 -1.52 5.10
CA LEU A 100 8.77 -1.58 3.65
C LEU A 100 10.14 -2.10 3.20
N ILE A 101 11.22 -1.67 3.84
CA ILE A 101 12.56 -2.20 3.56
C ILE A 101 12.62 -3.69 3.86
N LEU A 102 12.09 -4.14 5.02
CA LEU A 102 11.98 -5.55 5.40
C LEU A 102 11.09 -6.35 4.45
N ALA A 103 9.95 -5.80 4.02
CA ALA A 103 9.06 -6.43 3.04
C ALA A 103 9.71 -6.56 1.66
N MET A 104 10.55 -5.60 1.25
CA MET A 104 11.31 -5.67 0.01
C MET A 104 12.55 -6.55 0.11
N THR A 105 13.13 -6.72 1.30
CA THR A 105 14.26 -7.66 1.55
C THR A 105 13.79 -9.09 1.83
N GLY A 106 12.50 -9.32 2.09
CA GLY A 106 11.89 -10.65 2.19
C GLY A 106 11.76 -11.42 0.87
N GLN A 107 12.49 -11.04 -0.18
CA GLN A 107 12.70 -11.89 -1.35
C GLN A 107 13.89 -12.84 -1.12
N GLU A 108 13.77 -13.72 -0.13
CA GLU A 108 14.53 -14.96 -0.13
C GLU A 108 13.55 -16.12 -0.23
N GLU A 109 13.32 -16.58 -1.46
CA GLU A 109 13.12 -17.99 -1.77
C GLU A 109 13.31 -18.18 -3.28
N GLU A 110 14.56 -18.04 -3.71
CA GLU A 110 15.03 -18.50 -5.03
C GLU A 110 14.98 -20.03 -5.10
N ILE A 111 15.23 -20.71 -3.97
CA ILE A 111 15.28 -22.18 -3.84
C ILE A 111 13.93 -22.84 -4.20
N ALA A 112 12.82 -22.35 -3.65
CA ALA A 112 11.49 -22.91 -3.94
C ALA A 112 11.04 -22.68 -5.39
N LYS A 113 11.47 -21.55 -5.99
CA LYS A 113 11.19 -21.25 -7.41
C LYS A 113 12.00 -22.14 -8.34
N ASP A 114 13.24 -22.47 -7.97
CA ASP A 114 14.10 -23.34 -8.77
C ASP A 114 13.64 -24.81 -8.70
N GLU A 115 13.22 -25.28 -7.52
CA GLU A 115 12.65 -26.62 -7.36
C GLU A 115 11.32 -26.78 -8.13
N ALA A 116 10.44 -25.77 -8.09
CA ALA A 116 9.21 -25.77 -8.86
C ALA A 116 9.44 -25.73 -10.38
N ARG A 117 10.47 -25.00 -10.84
CA ARG A 117 10.88 -24.96 -12.26
C ARG A 117 11.41 -26.32 -12.73
N GLU A 118 12.16 -27.01 -11.88
CA GLU A 118 12.72 -28.32 -12.19
C GLU A 118 11.64 -29.40 -12.31
N GLU A 119 10.69 -29.44 -11.38
CA GLU A 119 9.58 -30.40 -11.44
C GLU A 119 8.63 -30.12 -12.62
N TYR A 120 8.41 -28.85 -12.99
CA TYR A 120 7.61 -28.50 -14.17
C TYR A 120 8.32 -28.89 -15.48
N ARG A 121 9.64 -28.65 -15.57
CA ARG A 121 10.47 -29.09 -16.70
C ARG A 121 10.40 -30.61 -16.88
N ARG A 122 10.37 -31.36 -15.77
CA ARG A 122 10.27 -32.83 -15.78
C ARG A 122 8.96 -33.33 -16.36
N ARG A 123 7.84 -32.65 -16.07
CA ARG A 123 6.49 -33.09 -16.48
C ARG A 123 6.09 -32.65 -17.89
N TYR A 124 6.52 -31.47 -18.33
CA TYR A 124 6.02 -30.85 -19.55
C TYR A 124 7.10 -30.55 -20.60
N HIS A 125 8.38 -30.82 -20.30
CA HIS A 125 9.53 -30.58 -21.19
C HIS A 125 9.63 -29.15 -21.75
N GLN A 126 9.08 -28.16 -21.04
CA GLN A 126 9.13 -26.74 -21.42
C GLN A 126 9.81 -25.91 -20.33
N THR A 127 10.59 -24.90 -20.74
CA THR A 127 11.32 -23.99 -19.84
C THR A 127 10.57 -22.67 -19.72
N ILE A 128 9.98 -22.42 -18.55
CA ILE A 128 9.25 -21.18 -18.26
C ILE A 128 10.23 -20.15 -17.66
N ILE A 129 10.48 -19.08 -18.40
CA ILE A 129 11.44 -18.03 -18.03
C ILE A 129 10.72 -16.91 -17.24
N GLU A 130 9.42 -16.70 -17.47
CA GLU A 130 8.65 -15.63 -16.83
C GLU A 130 7.63 -16.17 -15.82
N GLY A 131 7.70 -15.66 -14.58
CA GLY A 131 6.86 -16.11 -13.45
C GLY A 131 5.37 -15.80 -13.58
N TYR A 132 4.96 -15.01 -14.59
CA TYR A 132 3.55 -14.67 -14.81
C TYR A 132 2.72 -15.87 -15.29
N VAL A 133 3.34 -16.81 -16.03
CA VAL A 133 2.68 -17.99 -16.62
C VAL A 133 2.25 -19.02 -15.57
N ILE A 134 2.86 -19.01 -14.38
CA ILE A 134 2.52 -19.95 -13.29
C ILE A 134 1.20 -19.55 -12.61
N SER A 135 0.81 -18.26 -12.66
CA SER A 135 -0.42 -17.78 -12.03
C SER A 135 -1.69 -18.11 -12.80
N ASP A 136 -1.58 -18.43 -14.10
CA ASP A 136 -2.73 -18.76 -14.96
C ASP A 136 -3.09 -20.27 -14.94
N HIS A 137 -2.31 -21.09 -14.23
CA HIS A 137 -2.46 -22.55 -14.20
C HIS A 137 -2.75 -23.14 -12.81
N TRP A 138 -3.15 -22.30 -11.85
CA TRP A 138 -3.76 -22.71 -10.58
C TRP A 138 -5.28 -22.59 -10.62
#